data_AF-A0A380FL39-F1
#
_entry.id   AF-A0A380FL39-F1
#
_cell.length_a   1.000
_cell.length_b   1.000
_cell.length_c   1.000
_cell.angle_alpha   90.00
_cell.angle_beta   90.00
_cell.angle_gamma   90.00
#
_symmetry.space_group_name_H-M   'P 1'
#
loop_
_entity.id
_entity.type
_entity.pdbx_description
1 polymer ?
#
loop_
_entity_poly.entity_id
_entity_poly.type
_entity_poly.pdbx_seq_one_letter_code
_entity_poly.pdbx_strand_id
1 'polypeptide(L)'
;MQDEYRYKIGNRLYGCDTCQQVCPRNRGINTQHDDIVLEPEILKPRLVPLLKMSNKEFNNTYGHLAGAWRGKKTNTKKCNYCISTF
;
A
#
# COMPACT_ATOMS: atom_id res chain seq x y z
N MET A 1 10.28 4.13 -12.59
CA MET A 1 9.66 5.33 -11.99
C MET A 1 10.67 6.44 -12.19
N GLN A 2 10.28 7.54 -12.83
CA GLN A 2 11.18 8.68 -13.03
C GLN A 2 11.56 9.26 -11.66
N ASP A 3 12.78 9.79 -11.57
CA ASP A 3 13.38 10.21 -10.29
C ASP A 3 12.57 11.33 -9.61
N GLU A 4 11.92 12.18 -10.39
CA GLU A 4 11.03 13.24 -9.91
C GLU A 4 9.83 12.74 -9.06
N TYR A 5 9.44 11.47 -9.20
CA TYR A 5 8.34 10.88 -8.43
C TYR A 5 8.80 10.09 -7.21
N ARG A 6 10.11 9.80 -7.07
CA ARG A 6 10.65 9.01 -5.95
C ARG A 6 10.36 9.67 -4.62
N TYR A 7 10.61 10.97 -4.51
CA TYR A 7 10.38 11.74 -3.29
C TYR A 7 8.90 12.01 -3.03
N LYS A 8 8.05 11.98 -4.06
CA LYS A 8 6.61 12.27 -3.94
C LYS A 8 5.80 11.09 -3.38
N ILE A 9 6.32 9.86 -3.46
CA ILE A 9 5.58 8.66 -3.06
C ILE A 9 5.47 8.53 -1.54
N GLY A 10 6.47 8.99 -0.78
CA GLY A 10 6.55 8.81 0.67
C GLY A 10 6.59 7.33 1.04
N ASN A 11 5.72 6.92 1.97
CA ASN A 11 5.58 5.53 2.44
C ASN A 11 4.45 4.73 1.75
N ARG A 12 3.98 5.18 0.57
CA ARG A 12 2.80 4.59 -0.11
C ARG A 12 3.20 3.43 -1.02
N LEU A 13 2.73 2.22 -0.70
CA LEU A 13 2.94 1.02 -1.52
C LEU A 13 1.84 0.84 -2.59
N TYR A 14 0.60 1.21 -2.29
CA TYR A 14 -0.53 1.07 -3.20
C TYR A 14 -1.50 2.23 -3.00
N GLY A 15 -2.06 2.75 -4.10
CA GLY A 15 -3.01 3.86 -4.06
C GLY A 15 -2.42 5.21 -3.59
N CYS A 16 -3.29 6.22 -3.55
CA CYS A 16 -3.04 7.53 -2.95
C CYS A 16 -4.38 8.19 -2.65
N ASP A 17 -4.68 8.41 -1.37
CA ASP A 17 -5.96 8.98 -0.95
C ASP A 17 -5.87 10.47 -0.63
N THR A 18 -4.70 11.10 -0.83
CA THR A 18 -4.45 12.49 -0.43
C THR A 18 -5.51 13.45 -0.99
N CYS A 19 -5.89 13.30 -2.26
CA CYS A 19 -6.92 14.14 -2.88
C CYS A 19 -8.31 13.94 -2.27
N GLN A 20 -8.64 12.72 -1.83
CA GLN A 20 -9.89 12.42 -1.15
C GLN A 20 -9.91 12.92 0.29
N GLN A 21 -8.79 12.81 1.01
CA GLN A 21 -8.66 13.23 2.42
C GLN A 21 -8.76 14.74 2.60
N VAL A 22 -8.25 15.53 1.64
CA VAL A 22 -8.35 17.01 1.70
C VAL A 22 -9.68 17.55 1.17
N CYS A 23 -10.52 16.70 0.56
CA CYS A 23 -11.77 17.13 -0.06
C CYS A 23 -12.80 17.55 1.01
N PRO A 24 -13.34 18.78 0.98
CA PRO A 24 -14.34 19.23 1.96
C PRO A 24 -15.62 18.37 1.96
N ARG A 25 -15.98 17.78 0.82
CA ARG A 25 -17.17 16.92 0.70
C ARG A 25 -17.06 15.60 1.46
N ASN A 26 -15.84 15.14 1.74
CA ASN A 26 -15.60 13.90 2.47
C ASN A 26 -15.44 14.11 3.98
N ARG A 27 -15.55 15.35 4.45
CA ARG A 27 -15.31 15.68 5.86
C ARG A 27 -16.35 15.04 6.77
N GLY A 28 -15.89 14.27 7.75
CA GLY A 28 -16.76 13.61 8.74
C GLY A 28 -17.50 12.37 8.20
N ILE A 29 -17.23 11.95 6.96
CA ILE A 29 -17.82 10.74 6.39
C ILE A 29 -16.93 9.54 6.72
N ASN A 30 -17.46 8.58 7.47
CA ASN A 30 -16.84 7.29 7.72
C ASN A 30 -17.86 6.18 7.43
N THR A 31 -17.65 5.45 6.34
CA THR A 31 -18.53 4.36 5.90
C THR A 31 -17.96 3.03 6.37
N GLN A 32 -18.81 2.22 6.99
CA GLN A 32 -18.50 0.84 7.34
C GLN A 32 -19.35 -0.06 6.43
N HIS A 33 -18.73 -1.13 5.94
CA HIS A 33 -19.41 -2.15 5.15
C HIS A 33 -19.09 -3.51 5.76
N ASP A 34 -20.12 -4.34 5.93
CA ASP A 34 -20.00 -5.63 6.63
C ASP A 34 -19.12 -6.64 5.88
N ASP A 35 -18.92 -6.45 4.57
CA ASP A 35 -18.04 -7.24 3.72
C ASP A 35 -16.58 -6.78 3.74
N ILE A 36 -16.26 -5.67 4.41
CA ILE A 36 -14.90 -5.14 4.53
C ILE A 36 -14.35 -5.42 5.94
N VAL A 37 -13.48 -6.42 6.03
CA VAL A 37 -12.70 -6.69 7.24
C VAL A 37 -11.38 -5.91 7.21
N LEU A 38 -11.15 -5.07 8.21
CA LEU A 38 -9.90 -4.32 8.34
C LEU A 38 -8.85 -5.20 9.05
N GLU A 39 -7.74 -5.48 8.36
CA GLU A 39 -6.61 -6.26 8.87
C GLU A 39 -5.37 -5.35 9.02
N PRO A 40 -5.17 -4.64 10.15
CA PRO A 40 -4.19 -3.55 10.25
C PRO A 40 -2.75 -3.95 9.92
N GLU A 41 -2.35 -5.16 10.34
CA GLU A 41 -1.00 -5.70 10.09
C GLU A 41 -0.73 -5.95 8.61
N ILE A 42 -1.77 -6.24 7.83
CA ILE A 42 -1.68 -6.47 6.37
C ILE A 42 -1.83 -5.14 5.61
N LEU A 43 -2.71 -4.25 6.09
CA LEU A 43 -2.99 -2.96 5.47
C LEU A 43 -1.84 -1.94 5.65
N LYS A 44 -1.05 -2.06 6.72
CA LYS A 44 0.14 -1.25 7.00
C LYS A 44 1.36 -2.15 7.24
N PRO A 45 1.83 -2.86 6.20
CA PRO A 45 2.85 -3.89 6.37
C PRO A 45 4.21 -3.27 6.69
N ARG A 46 5.00 -3.98 7.49
CA ARG A 46 6.42 -3.64 7.69
C ARG A 46 7.19 -3.83 6.38
N LEU A 47 7.97 -2.80 6.00
CA LEU A 47 8.69 -2.76 4.72
C LEU A 47 9.75 -3.86 4.59
N VAL A 48 10.56 -4.08 5.63
CA VAL A 48 11.67 -5.06 5.59
C VAL A 48 11.17 -6.51 5.44
N PRO A 49 10.18 -6.99 6.22
CA PRO A 49 9.58 -8.31 5.98
C PRO A 49 9.00 -8.48 4.59
N LEU A 50 8.30 -7.46 4.07
CA LEU A 50 7.69 -7.51 2.74
C LEU A 50 8.73 -7.72 1.62
N LEU A 51 9.92 -7.11 1.74
CA LEU A 51 11.02 -7.31 0.78
C LEU A 51 11.52 -8.77 0.78
N LYS A 52 11.57 -9.40 1.97
CA LYS A 52 12.14 -10.75 2.19
C LYS A 52 11.18 -11.90 1.87
N MET A 53 9.88 -11.65 1.74
CA MET A 53 8.88 -12.68 1.42
C MET A 53 9.14 -13.38 0.08
N SER A 54 8.81 -14.66 -0.05
CA SER A 54 8.68 -15.35 -1.32
C SER A 54 7.41 -14.92 -2.08
N ASN A 55 7.31 -15.25 -3.36
CA ASN A 55 6.06 -15.03 -4.12
C ASN A 55 4.89 -15.82 -3.52
N LYS A 56 5.14 -17.03 -3.00
CA LYS A 56 4.12 -17.86 -2.35
C LYS A 56 3.62 -17.20 -1.06
N GLU A 57 4.52 -16.75 -0.19
CA GLU A 57 4.15 -16.03 1.05
C GLU A 57 3.40 -14.73 0.75
N PHE A 58 3.84 -13.97 -0.27
CA PHE A 58 3.15 -12.76 -0.69
C PHE A 58 1.71 -13.05 -1.15
N ASN A 59 1.52 -14.07 -2.00
CA ASN A 59 0.18 -14.43 -2.49
C ASN A 59 -0.72 -14.97 -1.37
N ASN A 60 -0.17 -15.76 -0.44
CA ASN A 60 -0.92 -16.27 0.70
C ASN A 60 -1.36 -15.16 1.66
N THR A 61 -0.55 -14.09 1.80
CA THR A 61 -0.81 -13.01 2.77
C THR A 61 -1.62 -11.86 2.18
N TYR A 62 -1.34 -11.48 0.93
CA TYR A 62 -1.92 -10.28 0.30
C TYR A 62 -2.81 -10.59 -0.90
N GLY A 63 -2.88 -11.85 -1.36
CA GLY A 63 -3.51 -12.22 -2.64
C GLY A 63 -5.00 -11.90 -2.72
N HIS A 64 -5.70 -11.84 -1.59
CA HIS A 64 -7.12 -11.45 -1.52
C HIS A 64 -7.33 -9.93 -1.64
N LEU A 65 -6.28 -9.12 -1.48
CA LEU A 65 -6.38 -7.67 -1.57
C LEU A 65 -6.24 -7.20 -3.02
N ALA A 66 -7.02 -6.18 -3.38
CA ALA A 66 -6.90 -5.51 -4.68
C ALA A 66 -5.46 -5.04 -4.97
N GLY A 67 -4.71 -4.65 -3.94
CA GLY A 67 -3.31 -4.22 -4.05
C GLY A 67 -2.32 -5.28 -4.56
N ALA A 68 -2.71 -6.56 -4.59
CA ALA A 68 -1.85 -7.66 -5.02
C ALA A 68 -1.97 -8.00 -6.51
N TRP A 69 -2.86 -7.35 -7.27
CA TRP A 69 -3.19 -7.74 -8.66
C TRP A 69 -2.01 -7.76 -9.64
N ARG A 70 -0.96 -6.94 -9.41
CA ARG A 70 0.29 -6.94 -10.21
C ARG A 70 1.43 -7.76 -9.60
N GLY A 71 1.12 -8.55 -8.57
CA GLY A 71 2.05 -9.40 -7.85
C GLY A 71 3.13 -8.65 -7.04
N LYS A 72 3.97 -9.44 -6.37
CA LYS A 72 5.01 -8.98 -5.43
C LYS A 72 5.98 -7.95 -6.03
N LYS A 73 6.40 -8.15 -7.29
CA LYS A 73 7.50 -7.38 -7.90
C LYS A 73 7.23 -5.88 -7.93
N THR A 74 5.99 -5.47 -8.18
CA THR A 74 5.59 -4.06 -8.23
C THR A 74 5.65 -3.43 -6.83
N ASN A 75 5.13 -4.12 -5.82
CA ASN A 75 5.11 -3.63 -4.44
C ASN A 75 6.53 -3.59 -3.82
N THR A 76 7.37 -4.58 -4.13
CA THR A 76 8.78 -4.62 -3.69
C THR A 76 9.58 -3.43 -4.23
N LYS A 77 9.37 -3.07 -5.51
CA LYS A 77 10.02 -1.89 -6.10
C LYS A 77 9.64 -0.60 -5.37
N LYS A 78 8.35 -0.44 -5.04
CA LYS A 78 7.87 0.73 -4.28
C LYS A 78 8.39 0.76 -2.86
N CYS A 79 8.47 -0.40 -2.22
CA CYS A 79 9.04 -0.55 -0.88
C CYS A 79 10.48 -0.04 -0.83
N ASN A 80 11.32 -0.37 -1.83
CA ASN A 80 12.69 0.15 -1.91
C ASN A 80 12.72 1.69 -1.99
N TYR A 81 11.81 2.31 -2.75
CA TYR A 81 11.72 3.78 -2.81
C TYR A 81 11.23 4.39 -1.49
N CYS A 82 10.29 3.72 -0.81
CA CYS A 82 9.79 4.16 0.48
C CYS A 82 10.92 4.17 1.52
N ILE A 83 11.76 3.13 1.55
CA ILE A 83 12.90 3.04 2.47
C ILE A 83 13.93 4.12 2.14
N SER A 84 14.23 4.38 0.87
CA SER A 84 15.24 5.38 0.47
C SER A 84 14.84 6.84 0.67
N THR A 85 13.58 7.09 1.06
CA THR A 85 13.05 8.45 1.32
C THR A 85 13.16 8.83 2.81
N PHE A 86 13.65 7.90 3.64
CA PHE A 86 14.01 8.12 5.04
C PHE A 86 15.52 7.91 5.22
#